data_AF-A0A4S3PLC1-F1
#
_entry.id   AF-A0A4S3PLC1-F1
#
_cell.length_a   1.000
_cell.length_b   1.000
_cell.length_c   1.000
_cell.angle_alpha   90.00
_cell.angle_beta   90.00
_cell.angle_gamma   90.00
#
_symmetry.space_group_name_H-M   'P 1'
#
loop_
_entity.id
_entity.type
_entity.pdbx_description
1 polymer ?
#
loop_
_entity_poly.entity_id
_entity_poly.type
_entity_poly.pdbx_seq_one_letter_code
_entity_poly.pdbx_strand_id
1 'polypeptide(L)'
;MKKRVGILILVFGIGLLVSCNNSIEISGCTNGEVVEWVDALMINDVKYQHDFPDSSDEQGSISIEKGEELGKVTFKMNEQACSDHKMVNGDAAYLPKGTSIYEVKGYPSSFIVAADDKVYVVDENKEAKTAGELYPLDGLVKNIHIESTEDGFRLHTFSDESKEQFIQAWYRLGLDDPYGLHLTGKFEGERVFLEIELHNGVSFRQLYWMDTNTFHNGAIGDAEIKTVIVSELEKMEEK
;
A
#
# COMPACT_ATOMS: atom_id res chain seq x y z
N MET A 1 -0.59 42.07 83.93
CA MET A 1 -1.79 42.82 83.51
C MET A 1 -1.86 42.90 81.99
N LYS A 2 -3.06 42.64 81.45
CA LYS A 2 -3.60 42.96 80.10
C LYS A 2 -3.23 42.07 78.89
N LYS A 3 -4.33 41.74 78.20
CA LYS A 3 -4.63 40.81 77.09
C LYS A 3 -4.36 41.40 75.69
N ARG A 4 -4.51 40.50 74.68
CA ARG A 4 -5.08 40.63 73.30
C ARG A 4 -4.01 40.39 72.21
N VAL A 5 -4.01 39.32 71.42
CA VAL A 5 -5.00 38.76 70.44
C VAL A 5 -5.25 39.67 69.23
N GLY A 6 -4.87 39.14 68.06
CA GLY A 6 -5.41 39.43 66.72
C GLY A 6 -4.47 40.22 65.81
N ILE A 7 -4.45 40.07 64.47
CA ILE A 7 -5.00 39.10 63.52
C ILE A 7 -4.47 39.53 62.13
N LEU A 8 -4.33 38.57 61.23
CA LEU A 8 -4.23 38.61 59.76
C LEU A 8 -3.13 39.40 59.02
N ILE A 9 -2.30 38.59 58.37
CA ILE A 9 -1.52 38.77 57.15
C ILE A 9 -2.46 38.96 55.95
N LEU A 10 -2.25 39.99 55.13
CA LEU A 10 -2.57 39.96 53.69
C LEU A 10 -1.88 41.11 52.96
N VAL A 11 -0.67 40.87 52.45
CA VAL A 11 0.06 41.82 51.60
C VAL A 11 0.71 41.07 50.44
N PHE A 12 0.35 41.53 49.24
CA PHE A 12 1.04 41.46 47.95
C PHE A 12 1.29 40.11 47.28
N GLY A 13 0.66 39.96 46.11
CA GLY A 13 0.98 38.92 45.15
C GLY A 13 0.19 39.07 43.85
N ILE A 14 0.14 40.26 43.25
CA ILE A 14 -0.31 40.40 41.86
C ILE A 14 0.86 39.98 40.97
N GLY A 15 0.99 38.67 40.77
CA GLY A 15 1.80 38.09 39.71
C GLY A 15 0.94 37.96 38.46
N LEU A 16 1.18 38.83 37.48
CA LEU A 16 0.66 38.69 36.13
C LEU A 16 1.27 37.42 35.52
N LEU A 17 0.51 36.32 35.52
CA LEU A 17 0.79 35.19 34.63
C LEU A 17 0.42 35.63 33.22
N VAL A 18 1.42 36.09 32.47
CA VAL A 18 1.37 36.20 31.02
C VAL A 18 1.21 34.77 30.49
N SER A 19 -0.03 34.36 30.23
CA SER A 19 -0.31 33.14 29.49
C SER A 19 0.09 33.40 28.04
N CYS A 20 1.22 32.81 27.62
CA CYS A 20 1.53 32.67 26.21
C CYS A 20 0.42 31.80 25.58
N ASN A 21 -0.46 32.44 24.82
CA ASN A 21 -1.43 31.78 23.97
C ASN A 21 -0.68 31.16 22.77
N ASN A 22 0.08 30.10 23.02
CA ASN A 22 0.33 29.11 21.98
C ASN A 22 -0.99 28.35 21.85
N SER A 23 -1.85 28.81 20.94
CA SER A 23 -2.79 27.94 20.28
C SER A 23 -1.97 26.82 19.65
N ILE A 24 -1.80 25.73 20.40
CA ILE A 24 -1.54 24.42 19.82
C ILE A 24 -2.74 24.23 18.90
N GLU A 25 -2.55 24.42 17.60
CA GLU A 25 -3.42 23.82 16.61
C GLU A 25 -3.36 22.34 16.90
N ILE A 26 -4.37 21.85 17.63
CA ILE A 26 -4.65 20.44 17.67
C ILE A 26 -5.13 20.15 16.25
N SER A 27 -4.20 19.75 15.39
CA SER A 27 -4.50 19.13 14.10
C SER A 27 -5.19 17.81 14.42
N GLY A 28 -6.50 17.88 14.62
CA GLY A 28 -7.34 16.76 14.96
C GLY A 28 -8.63 16.86 14.18
N CYS A 29 -9.11 15.72 13.71
CA CYS A 29 -10.37 15.64 12.99
C CYS A 29 -11.51 16.15 13.88
N THR A 30 -12.44 16.88 13.27
CA THR A 30 -13.51 17.62 13.97
C THR A 30 -14.39 16.78 14.89
N ASN A 31 -14.30 15.45 14.82
CA ASN A 31 -15.08 14.49 15.60
C ASN A 31 -14.23 13.53 16.45
N GLY A 32 -12.92 13.76 16.61
CA GLY A 32 -12.03 12.83 17.33
C GLY A 32 -11.82 11.50 16.61
N GLU A 33 -11.97 11.51 15.28
CA GLU A 33 -11.74 10.36 14.42
C GLU A 33 -10.29 9.89 14.51
N VAL A 34 -10.11 8.57 14.64
CA VAL A 34 -8.82 7.90 14.54
C VAL A 34 -8.89 7.03 13.28
N VAL A 35 -8.06 7.36 12.30
CA VAL A 35 -8.01 6.63 11.03
C VAL A 35 -6.83 5.68 11.05
N GLU A 36 -7.10 4.39 10.81
CA GLU A 36 -6.08 3.39 10.54
C GLU A 36 -5.82 3.37 9.03
N TRP A 37 -4.61 3.71 8.64
CA TRP A 37 -4.22 3.83 7.23
C TRP A 37 -3.56 2.54 6.76
N VAL A 38 -3.74 2.18 5.49
CA VAL A 38 -2.80 1.29 4.80
C VAL A 38 -1.45 2.01 4.69
N ASP A 39 -0.33 1.30 4.85
CA ASP A 39 1.01 1.92 4.70
C ASP A 39 1.21 2.32 3.24
N ALA A 40 0.95 3.58 2.93
CA ALA A 40 0.95 4.11 1.59
C ALA A 40 1.75 5.40 1.47
N LEU A 41 2.24 5.69 0.26
CA LEU A 41 2.82 6.99 -0.08
C LEU A 41 2.42 7.40 -1.50
N MET A 42 2.50 8.69 -1.80
CA MET A 42 2.23 9.19 -3.14
C MET A 42 3.34 10.13 -3.62
N ILE A 43 3.84 9.88 -4.83
CA ILE A 43 4.84 10.72 -5.50
C ILE A 43 4.68 10.60 -7.01
N ASN A 44 4.91 11.70 -7.74
CA ASN A 44 4.78 11.76 -9.20
C ASN A 44 3.42 11.26 -9.73
N ASP A 45 2.35 11.60 -9.01
CA ASP A 45 0.96 11.23 -9.30
C ASP A 45 0.66 9.72 -9.27
N VAL A 46 1.57 8.94 -8.66
CA VAL A 46 1.42 7.50 -8.44
C VAL A 46 1.34 7.23 -6.94
N LYS A 47 0.35 6.41 -6.55
CA LYS A 47 0.17 5.93 -5.19
C LYS A 47 0.77 4.53 -5.07
N TYR A 48 1.53 4.31 -4.01
CA TYR A 48 2.18 3.05 -3.70
C TYR A 48 1.76 2.58 -2.31
N GLN A 49 1.78 1.28 -2.10
CA GLN A 49 1.49 0.63 -0.82
C GLN A 49 2.62 -0.33 -0.42
N HIS A 50 2.80 -0.44 0.89
CA HIS A 50 3.64 -1.41 1.56
C HIS A 50 2.71 -2.34 2.34
N ASP A 51 2.05 -3.24 1.61
CA ASP A 51 1.30 -4.34 2.19
C ASP A 51 1.70 -5.62 1.46
N PHE A 52 2.58 -6.39 2.10
CA PHE A 52 3.00 -7.69 1.61
C PHE A 52 2.59 -8.71 2.67
N PRO A 53 1.97 -9.84 2.29
CA PRO A 53 1.81 -10.93 3.24
C PRO A 53 3.19 -11.33 3.78
N ASP A 54 3.29 -11.55 5.08
CA ASP A 54 4.47 -12.21 5.65
C ASP A 54 4.59 -13.58 4.98
N SER A 55 5.48 -13.72 4.00
CA SER A 55 5.68 -14.99 3.29
C SER A 55 6.12 -16.04 4.29
N SER A 56 5.29 -17.05 4.52
CA SER A 56 5.42 -18.03 5.59
C SER A 56 6.59 -18.99 5.44
N ASP A 57 7.18 -19.13 4.25
CA ASP A 57 8.06 -20.28 3.97
C ASP A 57 9.46 -19.96 3.45
N GLU A 58 9.73 -18.77 2.92
CA GLU A 58 11.10 -18.35 2.55
C GLU A 58 11.27 -16.84 2.74
N GLN A 59 11.84 -16.42 3.86
CA GLN A 59 12.44 -15.09 3.99
C GLN A 59 13.70 -15.04 3.10
N GLY A 60 13.49 -14.92 1.79
CA GLY A 60 14.49 -14.35 0.91
C GLY A 60 14.78 -12.94 1.41
N SER A 61 16.05 -12.61 1.63
CA SER A 61 16.41 -11.24 2.00
C SER A 61 16.05 -10.31 0.84
N ILE A 62 15.05 -9.45 1.02
CA ILE A 62 14.73 -8.41 0.03
C ILE A 62 15.99 -7.58 -0.19
N SER A 63 16.46 -7.52 -1.43
CA SER A 63 17.63 -6.73 -1.81
C SER A 63 17.19 -5.39 -2.36
N ILE A 64 17.21 -4.35 -1.51
CA ILE A 64 16.83 -2.99 -1.90
C ILE A 64 18.10 -2.20 -2.25
N GLU A 65 18.41 -2.06 -3.54
CA GLU A 65 19.42 -1.12 -3.98
C GLU A 65 18.75 0.19 -4.41
N LYS A 66 18.92 1.25 -3.61
CA LYS A 66 18.36 2.58 -3.89
C LYS A 66 19.07 3.23 -5.07
N GLY A 67 18.28 3.77 -6.01
CA GLY A 67 18.71 4.56 -7.16
C GLY A 67 18.70 6.06 -6.87
N GLU A 68 18.21 6.87 -7.82
CA GLU A 68 18.12 8.32 -7.65
C GLU A 68 17.03 8.70 -6.63
N GLU A 69 17.18 9.86 -5.97
CA GLU A 69 16.13 10.42 -5.12
C GLU A 69 15.03 11.02 -6.00
N LEU A 70 13.81 10.51 -5.86
CA LEU A 70 12.63 10.97 -6.60
C LEU A 70 11.95 12.16 -5.92
N GLY A 71 12.09 12.26 -4.60
CA GLY A 71 11.47 13.31 -3.80
C GLY A 71 11.50 13.02 -2.31
N LYS A 72 10.69 13.75 -1.55
CA LYS A 72 10.59 13.60 -0.09
C LYS A 72 9.15 13.65 0.38
N VAL A 73 8.88 12.97 1.49
CA VAL A 73 7.63 13.12 2.22
C VAL A 73 7.51 14.54 2.76
N THR A 74 6.42 15.22 2.43
CA THR A 74 6.10 16.57 2.90
C THR A 74 5.04 16.58 3.99
N PHE A 75 4.23 15.51 4.09
CA PHE A 75 3.14 15.37 5.04
C PHE A 75 2.96 13.92 5.50
N LYS A 76 2.88 13.72 6.83
CA LYS A 76 2.56 12.42 7.44
C LYS A 76 1.07 12.43 7.78
N MET A 77 0.30 11.52 7.19
CA MET A 77 -1.16 11.47 7.35
C MET A 77 -1.58 10.93 8.72
N ASN A 78 -0.88 9.92 9.25
CA ASN A 78 -1.23 9.34 10.54
C ASN A 78 -1.28 10.43 11.63
N GLU A 79 -2.38 10.46 12.37
CA GLU A 79 -2.74 11.45 13.40
C GLU A 79 -3.00 12.89 12.91
N GLN A 80 -2.82 13.19 11.61
CA GLN A 80 -2.95 14.55 11.06
C GLN A 80 -4.03 14.67 9.99
N ALA A 81 -4.35 13.58 9.29
CA ALA A 81 -5.36 13.50 8.24
C ALA A 81 -6.63 12.80 8.72
N CYS A 82 -7.77 13.21 8.15
CA CYS A 82 -9.10 12.63 8.42
C CYS A 82 -9.51 11.66 7.32
N SER A 83 -10.61 10.92 7.52
CA SER A 83 -11.03 9.87 6.56
C SER A 83 -11.39 10.38 5.17
N ASP A 84 -11.69 11.67 5.02
CA ASP A 84 -11.97 12.32 3.74
C ASP A 84 -10.71 12.86 3.04
N HIS A 85 -9.52 12.68 3.65
CA HIS A 85 -8.25 13.10 3.05
C HIS A 85 -7.97 12.34 1.76
N LYS A 86 -7.63 13.10 0.72
CA LYS A 86 -7.21 12.55 -0.58
C LYS A 86 -5.71 12.73 -0.69
N MET A 87 -5.00 11.63 -0.85
CA MET A 87 -3.55 11.65 -0.99
C MET A 87 -3.13 12.52 -2.17
N VAL A 88 -2.05 13.28 -1.97
CA VAL A 88 -1.36 14.06 -3.00
C VAL A 88 0.15 13.79 -2.94
N ASN A 89 0.89 14.22 -3.96
CA ASN A 89 2.35 14.06 -4.00
C ASN A 89 3.02 14.61 -2.73
N GLY A 90 3.86 13.77 -2.12
CA GLY A 90 4.56 14.06 -0.87
C GLY A 90 3.81 13.61 0.38
N ASP A 91 2.59 13.07 0.26
CA ASP A 91 1.90 12.42 1.38
C ASP A 91 2.45 11.02 1.62
N ALA A 92 2.53 10.65 2.90
CA ALA A 92 2.73 9.27 3.33
C ALA A 92 1.87 8.97 4.57
N ALA A 93 1.36 7.75 4.66
CA ALA A 93 0.57 7.28 5.78
C ALA A 93 1.36 7.38 7.09
N TYR A 94 2.52 6.72 7.14
CA TYR A 94 3.30 6.57 8.37
C TYR A 94 4.68 7.21 8.33
N LEU A 95 5.25 7.44 7.14
CA LEU A 95 6.61 7.96 7.01
C LEU A 95 6.70 9.42 7.52
N PRO A 96 7.71 9.77 8.31
CA PRO A 96 7.92 11.14 8.76
C PRO A 96 8.15 12.13 7.62
N LYS A 97 7.76 13.40 7.85
CA LYS A 97 8.14 14.50 6.96
C LYS A 97 9.65 14.59 6.84
N GLY A 98 10.15 14.72 5.61
CA GLY A 98 11.56 14.81 5.27
C GLY A 98 12.20 13.48 4.86
N THR A 99 11.50 12.35 5.00
CA THR A 99 11.97 11.04 4.50
C THR A 99 12.12 11.09 2.99
N SER A 100 13.31 10.75 2.49
CA SER A 100 13.58 10.65 1.05
C SER A 100 12.95 9.39 0.45
N ILE A 101 12.42 9.53 -0.76
CA ILE A 101 11.84 8.46 -1.58
C ILE A 101 12.79 8.26 -2.76
N TYR A 102 13.18 7.01 -3.00
CA TYR A 102 14.18 6.64 -3.99
C TYR A 102 13.61 5.67 -5.02
N GLU A 103 14.22 5.67 -6.20
CA GLU A 103 14.08 4.55 -7.13
C GLU A 103 14.61 3.26 -6.52
N VAL A 104 14.10 2.12 -7.00
CA VAL A 104 14.73 0.81 -6.80
C VAL A 104 15.47 0.45 -8.08
N LYS A 105 16.79 0.26 -8.01
CA LYS A 105 17.59 0.00 -9.21
C LYS A 105 17.13 -1.28 -9.92
N GLY A 106 17.03 -1.19 -11.24
CA GLY A 106 16.57 -2.29 -12.09
C GLY A 106 15.04 -2.38 -12.23
N TYR A 107 14.29 -1.51 -11.57
CA TYR A 107 12.84 -1.48 -11.66
C TYR A 107 12.34 -0.07 -12.04
N PRO A 108 11.25 0.05 -12.82
CA PRO A 108 10.68 1.35 -13.15
C PRO A 108 10.08 2.01 -11.92
N SER A 109 10.35 3.30 -11.73
CA SER A 109 9.84 4.05 -10.58
C SER A 109 8.32 4.12 -10.54
N SER A 110 7.63 3.99 -11.68
CA SER A 110 6.16 3.93 -11.75
C SER A 110 5.57 2.65 -11.17
N PHE A 111 6.40 1.64 -10.89
CA PHE A 111 5.99 0.35 -10.34
C PHE A 111 6.39 0.20 -8.88
N ILE A 112 7.60 0.61 -8.51
CA ILE A 112 8.17 0.32 -7.20
C ILE A 112 9.13 1.43 -6.78
N VAL A 113 9.04 1.81 -5.51
CA VAL A 113 9.91 2.82 -4.89
C VAL A 113 10.36 2.35 -3.50
N ALA A 114 11.43 2.96 -3.00
CA ALA A 114 11.95 2.67 -1.67
C ALA A 114 11.96 3.91 -0.77
N ALA A 115 11.55 3.75 0.49
CA ALA A 115 11.63 4.76 1.52
C ALA A 115 11.81 4.08 2.88
N ASP A 116 12.68 4.62 3.74
CA ASP A 116 12.93 4.10 5.10
C ASP A 116 13.20 2.57 5.15
N ASP A 117 14.02 2.08 4.21
CA ASP A 117 14.38 0.65 4.03
C ASP A 117 13.19 -0.29 3.77
N LYS A 118 12.02 0.28 3.46
CA LYS A 118 10.86 -0.42 2.94
C LYS A 118 10.74 -0.23 1.44
N VAL A 119 10.07 -1.20 0.82
CA VAL A 119 9.63 -1.14 -0.57
C VAL A 119 8.14 -0.87 -0.61
N TYR A 120 7.73 0.00 -1.51
CA TYR A 120 6.33 0.26 -1.82
C TYR A 120 6.07 -0.11 -3.28
N VAL A 121 5.06 -0.94 -3.52
CA VAL A 121 4.61 -1.33 -4.86
C VAL A 121 3.40 -0.49 -5.25
N VAL A 122 3.29 -0.15 -6.52
CA VAL A 122 2.19 0.65 -7.05
C VAL A 122 0.83 0.04 -6.73
N ASP A 123 -0.09 0.92 -6.38
CA ASP A 123 -1.50 0.64 -6.10
C ASP A 123 -2.39 1.38 -7.09
N GLU A 124 -2.07 2.65 -7.37
CA GLU A 124 -2.85 3.48 -8.30
C GLU A 124 -1.92 4.35 -9.16
N ASN A 125 -2.16 4.32 -10.47
CA ASN A 125 -1.59 5.26 -11.44
C ASN A 125 -2.69 5.64 -12.46
N LYS A 126 -3.17 6.88 -12.41
CA LYS A 126 -4.30 7.34 -13.24
C LYS A 126 -4.00 7.42 -14.73
N GLU A 127 -2.71 7.45 -15.09
CA GLU A 127 -2.28 7.47 -16.48
C GLU A 127 -2.22 6.05 -17.08
N ALA A 128 -2.20 5.01 -16.24
CA ALA A 128 -2.20 3.62 -16.68
C ALA A 128 -3.60 3.23 -17.21
N LYS A 129 -3.63 2.65 -18.40
CA LYS A 129 -4.83 2.17 -19.09
C LYS A 129 -4.87 0.65 -19.19
N THR A 130 -3.72 0.00 -19.01
CA THR A 130 -3.58 -1.45 -19.05
C THR A 130 -2.90 -1.95 -17.78
N ALA A 131 -3.15 -3.22 -17.45
CA ALA A 131 -2.54 -3.84 -16.29
C ALA A 131 -1.01 -3.91 -16.41
N GLY A 132 -0.46 -4.02 -17.62
CA GLY A 132 0.99 -3.96 -17.87
C GLY A 132 1.62 -2.57 -17.71
N GLU A 133 0.86 -1.50 -17.92
CA GLU A 133 1.32 -0.13 -17.63
C GLU A 133 1.33 0.16 -16.12
N LEU A 134 0.40 -0.42 -15.37
CA LEU A 134 0.36 -0.33 -13.91
C LEU A 134 1.41 -1.25 -13.27
N TYR A 135 1.41 -2.53 -13.64
CA TYR A 135 2.33 -3.56 -13.16
C TYR A 135 3.18 -4.10 -14.34
N PRO A 136 4.35 -3.50 -14.62
CA PRO A 136 5.21 -3.92 -15.72
C PRO A 136 6.03 -5.17 -15.35
N LEU A 137 5.41 -6.35 -15.48
CA LEU A 137 5.95 -7.63 -15.01
C LEU A 137 7.08 -8.22 -15.86
N ASP A 138 7.23 -7.80 -17.12
CA ASP A 138 8.13 -8.41 -18.09
C ASP A 138 9.60 -8.37 -17.63
N GLY A 139 10.25 -9.53 -17.58
CA GLY A 139 11.64 -9.69 -17.11
C GLY A 139 11.89 -9.40 -15.62
N LEU A 140 10.85 -9.04 -14.84
CA LEU A 140 10.99 -8.70 -13.42
C LEU A 140 10.53 -9.83 -12.48
N VAL A 141 9.62 -10.68 -12.94
CA VAL A 141 8.99 -11.75 -12.15
C VAL A 141 9.86 -13.00 -12.10
N LYS A 142 10.18 -13.42 -10.88
CA LYS A 142 10.83 -14.70 -10.59
C LYS A 142 9.82 -15.84 -10.66
N ASN A 143 8.77 -15.76 -9.85
CA ASN A 143 7.71 -16.76 -9.72
C ASN A 143 6.32 -16.13 -9.58
N ILE A 144 5.30 -16.93 -9.89
CA ILE A 144 3.91 -16.65 -9.51
C ILE A 144 3.43 -17.84 -8.67
N HIS A 145 2.90 -17.56 -7.49
CA HIS A 145 2.37 -18.59 -6.58
C HIS A 145 0.86 -18.43 -6.43
N ILE A 146 0.16 -19.56 -6.31
CA ILE A 146 -1.21 -19.60 -5.78
C ILE A 146 -1.09 -19.73 -4.27
N GLU A 147 -1.72 -18.81 -3.56
CA GLU A 147 -1.76 -18.80 -2.10
C GLU A 147 -3.12 -19.28 -1.58
N SER A 148 -3.09 -19.87 -0.39
CA SER A 148 -4.28 -20.15 0.41
C SER A 148 -5.00 -18.85 0.78
N THR A 149 -6.31 -18.82 0.59
CA THR A 149 -7.14 -17.67 0.99
C THR A 149 -7.43 -17.65 2.49
N GLU A 150 -7.08 -18.72 3.22
CA GLU A 150 -7.30 -18.82 4.68
C GLU A 150 -6.11 -18.27 5.47
N ASP A 151 -4.89 -18.62 5.06
CA ASP A 151 -3.66 -18.38 5.84
C ASP A 151 -2.50 -17.83 5.01
N GLY A 152 -2.66 -17.65 3.70
CA GLY A 152 -1.66 -17.03 2.81
C GLY A 152 -0.48 -17.94 2.44
N PHE A 153 -0.47 -19.20 2.86
CA PHE A 153 0.60 -20.14 2.50
C PHE A 153 0.63 -20.40 0.99
N ARG A 154 1.84 -20.57 0.45
CA ARG A 154 2.05 -20.95 -0.97
C ARG A 154 1.58 -22.39 -1.18
N LEU A 155 0.52 -22.58 -1.94
CA LEU A 155 -0.04 -23.89 -2.26
C LEU A 155 0.57 -24.48 -3.52
N HIS A 156 0.83 -23.63 -4.51
CA HIS A 156 1.32 -24.07 -5.81
C HIS A 156 2.12 -22.96 -6.49
N THR A 157 3.11 -23.34 -7.30
CA THR A 157 3.91 -22.40 -8.09
C THR A 157 3.64 -22.65 -9.56
N PHE A 158 3.38 -21.58 -10.30
CA PHE A 158 3.17 -21.65 -11.74
C PHE A 158 4.36 -22.32 -12.43
N SER A 159 4.07 -23.13 -13.44
CA SER A 159 5.12 -23.57 -14.38
C SER A 159 5.73 -22.36 -15.11
N ASP A 160 6.99 -22.47 -15.56
CA ASP A 160 7.64 -21.38 -16.31
C ASP A 160 6.86 -21.01 -17.59
N GLU A 161 6.25 -21.99 -18.25
CA GLU A 161 5.39 -21.78 -19.42
C GLU A 161 4.14 -20.96 -19.07
N SER A 162 3.41 -21.34 -18.01
CA SER A 162 2.22 -20.61 -17.57
C SER A 162 2.55 -19.24 -17.01
N LYS A 163 3.71 -19.06 -16.35
CA LYS A 163 4.21 -17.74 -15.92
C LYS A 163 4.39 -16.82 -17.12
N GLU A 164 5.05 -17.29 -18.19
CA GLU A 164 5.25 -16.48 -19.40
C GLU A 164 3.91 -16.14 -20.07
N GLN A 165 3.01 -17.12 -20.22
CA GLN A 165 1.68 -16.89 -20.79
C GLN A 165 0.86 -15.88 -19.97
N PHE A 166 0.92 -15.98 -18.64
CA PHE A 166 0.28 -15.03 -17.74
C PHE A 166 0.80 -13.61 -17.99
N ILE A 167 2.13 -13.42 -18.01
CA ILE A 167 2.76 -12.12 -18.21
C ILE A 167 2.37 -11.55 -19.59
N GLN A 168 2.42 -12.34 -20.65
CA GLN A 168 2.04 -11.86 -21.99
C GLN A 168 0.56 -11.44 -22.06
N ALA A 169 -0.35 -12.21 -21.45
CA ALA A 169 -1.76 -11.88 -21.40
C ALA A 169 -2.02 -10.62 -20.55
N TRP A 170 -1.30 -10.48 -19.43
CA TRP A 170 -1.43 -9.37 -18.47
C TRP A 170 -1.30 -7.99 -19.14
N TYR A 171 -0.32 -7.82 -20.04
CA TYR A 171 -0.07 -6.54 -20.69
C TYR A 171 -1.21 -6.04 -21.58
N ARG A 172 -2.15 -6.92 -21.95
CA ARG A 172 -3.28 -6.57 -22.82
C ARG A 172 -4.55 -6.25 -22.04
N LEU A 173 -4.58 -6.54 -20.74
CA LEU A 173 -5.78 -6.35 -19.93
C LEU A 173 -6.05 -4.87 -19.75
N GLY A 174 -7.25 -4.43 -20.09
CA GLY A 174 -7.70 -3.07 -19.81
C GLY A 174 -7.94 -2.87 -18.31
N LEU A 175 -7.67 -1.66 -17.84
CA LEU A 175 -8.03 -1.22 -16.49
C LEU A 175 -9.36 -0.47 -16.53
N ASP A 176 -10.21 -0.77 -15.57
CA ASP A 176 -11.41 0.00 -15.25
C ASP A 176 -11.34 0.46 -13.78
N ASP A 177 -12.20 1.41 -13.40
CA ASP A 177 -12.24 1.94 -12.04
C ASP A 177 -12.65 0.84 -11.04
N PRO A 178 -11.81 0.47 -10.05
CA PRO A 178 -12.13 -0.56 -9.08
C PRO A 178 -13.42 -0.29 -8.31
N TYR A 179 -13.72 0.99 -8.02
CA TYR A 179 -14.94 1.35 -7.31
C TYR A 179 -16.20 1.09 -8.16
N GLY A 180 -16.20 1.48 -9.43
CA GLY A 180 -17.27 1.15 -10.37
C GLY A 180 -17.46 -0.37 -10.57
N LEU A 181 -16.36 -1.12 -10.65
CA LEU A 181 -16.38 -2.59 -10.73
C LEU A 181 -17.02 -3.20 -9.48
N HIS A 182 -16.67 -2.72 -8.29
CA HIS A 182 -17.27 -3.15 -7.03
C HIS A 182 -18.80 -2.92 -7.03
N LEU A 183 -19.25 -1.72 -7.41
CA LEU A 183 -20.69 -1.38 -7.46
C LEU A 183 -21.49 -2.22 -8.46
N THR A 184 -20.82 -2.75 -9.48
CA THR A 184 -21.45 -3.61 -10.51
C THR A 184 -21.30 -5.10 -10.22
N GLY A 185 -20.80 -5.47 -9.03
CA GLY A 185 -20.68 -6.86 -8.59
C GLY A 185 -19.56 -7.63 -9.29
N LYS A 186 -18.52 -6.95 -9.77
CA LYS A 186 -17.38 -7.58 -10.44
C LYS A 186 -16.36 -8.22 -9.50
N PHE A 187 -16.52 -8.02 -8.19
CA PHE A 187 -15.67 -8.57 -7.14
C PHE A 187 -16.41 -9.59 -6.27
N GLU A 188 -17.18 -10.46 -6.92
CA GLU A 188 -18.00 -11.51 -6.30
C GLU A 188 -17.57 -12.90 -6.79
N GLY A 189 -17.83 -13.92 -5.96
CA GLY A 189 -17.53 -15.31 -6.29
C GLY A 189 -16.20 -15.82 -5.74
N GLU A 190 -15.71 -16.91 -6.34
CA GLU A 190 -14.50 -17.60 -5.92
C GLU A 190 -13.25 -16.75 -6.16
N ARG A 191 -12.40 -16.68 -5.12
CA ARG A 191 -11.20 -15.85 -5.06
C ARG A 191 -9.95 -16.69 -5.17
N VAL A 192 -9.01 -16.21 -5.95
CA VAL A 192 -7.66 -16.78 -6.06
C VAL A 192 -6.68 -15.70 -5.65
N PHE A 193 -5.79 -16.03 -4.71
CA PHE A 193 -4.67 -15.17 -4.33
C PHE A 193 -3.46 -15.58 -5.15
N LEU A 194 -2.96 -14.64 -5.96
CA LEU A 194 -1.76 -14.83 -6.77
C LEU A 194 -0.63 -13.99 -6.19
N GLU A 195 0.36 -14.62 -5.58
CA GLU A 195 1.60 -13.94 -5.18
C GLU A 195 2.49 -13.78 -6.42
N ILE A 196 2.95 -12.56 -6.67
CA ILE A 196 3.95 -12.27 -7.68
C ILE A 196 5.26 -11.99 -6.97
N GLU A 197 6.23 -12.91 -7.09
CA GLU A 197 7.57 -12.78 -6.53
C GLU A 197 8.50 -12.18 -7.60
N LEU A 198 9.15 -11.06 -7.27
CA LEU A 198 10.14 -10.40 -8.13
C LEU A 198 11.55 -10.94 -7.88
N HIS A 199 12.44 -10.76 -8.86
CA HIS A 199 13.84 -11.21 -8.75
C HIS A 199 14.64 -10.62 -7.57
N ASN A 200 14.24 -9.46 -7.04
CA ASN A 200 14.84 -8.82 -5.87
C ASN A 200 14.27 -9.32 -4.53
N GLY A 201 13.35 -10.28 -4.55
CA GLY A 201 12.70 -10.86 -3.38
C GLY A 201 11.46 -10.10 -2.89
N VAL A 202 11.09 -8.98 -3.53
CA VAL A 202 9.82 -8.33 -3.26
C VAL A 202 8.69 -9.20 -3.78
N SER A 203 7.70 -9.49 -2.94
CA SER A 203 6.49 -10.21 -3.31
C SER A 203 5.27 -9.35 -3.07
N PHE A 204 4.27 -9.41 -3.95
CA PHE A 204 2.99 -8.71 -3.76
C PHE A 204 1.84 -9.56 -4.29
N ARG A 205 0.63 -9.35 -3.74
CA ARG A 205 -0.53 -10.17 -4.06
C ARG A 205 -1.42 -9.52 -5.12
N GLN A 206 -1.88 -10.31 -6.08
CA GLN A 206 -3.00 -10.01 -6.94
C GLN A 206 -4.21 -10.86 -6.52
N LEU A 207 -5.28 -10.20 -6.09
CA LEU A 207 -6.57 -10.84 -5.87
C LEU A 207 -7.35 -10.92 -7.19
N TYR A 208 -7.72 -12.13 -7.58
CA TYR A 208 -8.47 -12.45 -8.79
C TYR A 208 -9.80 -13.15 -8.45
N TRP A 209 -10.90 -12.75 -9.11
CA TRP A 209 -12.20 -13.39 -9.01
C TRP A 209 -12.47 -14.23 -10.26
N MET A 210 -12.65 -15.54 -10.07
CA MET A 210 -12.79 -16.50 -11.18
C MET A 210 -14.09 -16.33 -11.97
N ASP A 211 -15.17 -16.04 -11.27
CA ASP A 211 -16.52 -15.96 -11.84
C ASP A 211 -16.65 -14.76 -12.78
N THR A 212 -16.08 -13.63 -12.39
CA THR A 212 -16.15 -12.36 -13.12
C THR A 212 -14.92 -12.09 -13.98
N ASN A 213 -13.86 -12.90 -13.85
CA ASN A 213 -12.59 -12.74 -14.54
C ASN A 213 -12.01 -11.33 -14.32
N THR A 214 -11.93 -10.88 -13.08
CA THR A 214 -11.52 -9.50 -12.74
C THR A 214 -10.50 -9.52 -11.60
N PHE A 215 -9.56 -8.58 -11.61
CA PHE A 215 -8.57 -8.36 -10.56
C PHE A 215 -8.93 -7.13 -9.71
N HIS A 216 -8.50 -7.13 -8.44
CA HIS A 216 -8.81 -6.05 -7.48
C HIS A 216 -8.29 -4.66 -7.90
N ASN A 217 -7.20 -4.62 -8.68
CA ASN A 217 -6.61 -3.41 -9.20
C ASN A 217 -7.37 -2.82 -10.41
N GLY A 218 -8.50 -3.44 -10.78
CA GLY A 218 -9.35 -2.99 -11.89
C GLY A 218 -9.05 -3.65 -13.24
N ALA A 219 -8.07 -4.56 -13.32
CA ALA A 219 -7.81 -5.30 -14.55
C ALA A 219 -8.97 -6.26 -14.88
N ILE A 220 -9.48 -6.16 -16.10
CA ILE A 220 -10.51 -7.06 -16.62
C ILE A 220 -9.82 -8.14 -17.45
N GLY A 221 -9.91 -9.38 -16.98
CA GLY A 221 -9.29 -10.53 -17.63
C GLY A 221 -9.91 -10.87 -18.98
N ASP A 222 -9.09 -11.45 -19.86
CA ASP A 222 -9.53 -12.07 -21.11
C ASP A 222 -9.59 -13.60 -20.98
N ALA A 223 -9.89 -14.29 -22.09
CA ALA A 223 -9.94 -15.74 -22.10
C ALA A 223 -8.57 -16.38 -21.85
N GLU A 224 -7.48 -15.74 -22.29
CA GLU A 224 -6.13 -16.29 -22.18
C GLU A 224 -5.67 -16.33 -20.72
N ILE A 225 -5.79 -15.19 -20.00
CA ILE A 225 -5.37 -15.15 -18.61
C ILE A 225 -6.23 -16.07 -17.73
N LYS A 226 -7.53 -16.18 -18.01
CA LYS A 226 -8.42 -17.11 -17.32
C LYS A 226 -7.99 -18.56 -17.55
N THR A 227 -7.70 -18.93 -18.81
CA THR A 227 -7.23 -20.29 -19.13
C THR A 227 -5.92 -20.62 -18.41
N VAL A 228 -4.97 -19.69 -18.37
CA VAL A 228 -3.69 -19.90 -17.68
C VAL A 228 -3.90 -20.16 -16.19
N ILE A 229 -4.66 -19.29 -15.51
CA ILE A 229 -4.92 -19.42 -14.07
C ILE A 229 -5.66 -20.73 -13.75
N VAL A 230 -6.72 -21.04 -14.49
CA VAL A 230 -7.52 -22.27 -14.28
C VAL A 230 -6.66 -23.52 -14.50
N SER A 231 -5.80 -23.53 -15.52
CA SER A 231 -4.92 -24.67 -15.77
C SER A 231 -3.93 -24.93 -14.63
N GLU A 232 -3.46 -23.88 -13.96
CA GLU A 232 -2.56 -24.02 -12.81
C GLU A 232 -3.31 -24.44 -11.54
N LEU A 233 -4.57 -24.04 -11.37
CA LEU A 233 -5.46 -24.54 -10.31
C LEU A 233 -5.77 -26.03 -10.48
N GLU A 234 -6.10 -26.48 -11.69
CA GLU A 234 -6.37 -27.90 -11.96
C GLU A 234 -5.13 -28.77 -11.66
N LYS A 235 -3.93 -28.32 -12.07
CA LYS A 235 -2.66 -29.00 -11.75
C LYS A 235 -2.35 -29.06 -10.26
N MET A 236 -2.89 -28.14 -9.46
CA MET A 236 -2.74 -28.13 -8.01
C MET A 236 -3.65 -29.18 -7.37
N GLU A 237 -4.90 -29.33 -7.84
CA GLU A 237 -5.88 -30.30 -7.30
C GLU A 237 -5.55 -31.76 -7.65
N GLU A 238 -4.80 -32.00 -8.72
CA GLU A 238 -4.36 -33.35 -9.12
C GLU A 238 -3.24 -33.94 -8.24
N LYS A 239 -2.66 -33.15 -7.33
CA LYS A 239 -1.55 -33.56 -6.44
C LYS A 239 -2.03 -34.09 -5.10
#